data_AF-A0A537UAQ1-F1
#
_entry.id   AF-A0A537UAQ1-F1
#
_cell.length_a   1.000
_cell.length_b   1.000
_cell.length_c   1.000
_cell.angle_alpha   90.00
_cell.angle_beta   90.00
_cell.angle_gamma   90.00
#
_symmetry.space_group_name_H-M   'P 1'
#
loop_
_entity.id
_entity.type
_entity.pdbx_description
1 polymer ?
#
loop_
_entity_poly.entity_id
_entity_poly.type
_entity_poly.pdbx_seq_one_letter_code
_entity_poly.pdbx_strand_id
1 'polypeptide(L)' 'MKKFYLSAAAIAASLALPGLPAMAQTNEITIGISITTTGPAAALGIPERNSLDFVPKEIGGVPLKVIVLDDGG' A
#
# COMPACT_ATOMS: atom_id res chain seq x y z
N MET A 1 -22.76 -22.73 37.76
CA MET A 1 -21.33 -22.89 37.42
C MET A 1 -21.06 -22.83 35.91
N LYS A 2 -21.60 -23.72 35.07
CA LYS A 2 -21.37 -23.69 33.59
C LYS A 2 -21.67 -22.35 32.89
N LYS A 3 -22.77 -21.67 33.26
CA LYS A 3 -23.13 -20.36 32.67
C LYS A 3 -22.12 -19.25 33.01
N PHE A 4 -21.53 -19.30 34.20
CA PHE A 4 -20.54 -18.33 34.65
C PHE A 4 -19.22 -18.48 33.88
N TYR A 5 -18.81 -19.73 33.61
CA TYR A 5 -17.65 -20.01 32.76
C TYR A 5 -17.88 -19.59 31.30
N LEU A 6 -19.09 -19.77 30.76
CA LEU A 6 -19.43 -19.32 29.41
C LEU A 6 -19.45 -17.79 29.30
N SER A 7 -20.00 -17.08 30.29
CA SER A 7 -19.96 -15.61 30.34
C SER A 7 -18.54 -15.08 30.52
N ALA A 8 -17.71 -15.73 31.35
CA ALA A 8 -16.30 -15.37 31.51
C ALA A 8 -15.50 -15.59 30.22
N ALA A 9 -15.74 -16.71 29.51
CA ALA A 9 -15.12 -16.98 28.21
C ALA A 9 -15.55 -15.95 27.14
N ALA A 10 -16.81 -15.53 27.13
CA ALA A 10 -17.31 -14.52 26.19
C ALA A 10 -16.69 -13.13 26.45
N ILE A 11 -16.50 -12.74 27.71
CA ILE A 11 -15.83 -11.48 28.09
C ILE A 11 -14.33 -11.52 27.77
N ALA A 12 -13.67 -12.66 28.00
CA ALA A 12 -12.26 -12.83 27.62
C ALA A 12 -12.07 -12.77 26.10
N ALA A 13 -12.99 -13.35 25.33
CA ALA A 13 -12.95 -13.29 23.87
C ALA A 13 -13.21 -11.87 23.34
N SER A 14 -14.14 -11.11 23.94
CA SER A 14 -14.44 -9.74 23.50
C SER A 14 -13.33 -8.74 23.86
N LEU A 15 -12.54 -8.99 24.90
CA LEU A 15 -11.35 -8.20 25.23
C LEU A 15 -10.13 -8.55 24.36
N ALA A 16 -10.09 -9.74 23.75
CA ALA A 16 -9.00 -10.17 22.87
C ALA A 16 -9.12 -9.63 21.42
N LEU A 17 -10.29 -9.12 21.02
CA LEU A 17 -10.60 -8.75 19.63
C LEU A 17 -10.29 -7.29 19.23
N PRO A 18 -10.51 -6.24 20.05
CA PRO A 18 -10.47 -4.85 19.56
C PRO A 18 -9.07 -4.21 19.49
N GLY A 19 -8.00 -4.98 19.74
CA GLY A 19 -6.63 -4.46 19.83
C GLY A 19 -5.64 -4.97 18.78
N LEU A 20 -6.05 -5.89 17.89
CA LEU A 20 -5.18 -6.23 16.77
C LEU A 20 -5.18 -5.03 15.83
N PRO A 21 -4.03 -4.35 15.58
CA PRO A 21 -3.98 -3.34 14.55
C PRO A 21 -4.53 -3.99 13.28
N ALA A 22 -5.44 -3.32 12.59
CA ALA A 22 -5.94 -3.80 11.31
C ALA A 22 -4.73 -4.01 10.40
N MET A 23 -4.26 -5.26 10.32
CA MET A 23 -3.08 -5.70 9.56
C MET A 23 -3.26 -5.57 8.05
N ALA A 24 -4.30 -4.85 7.62
CA ALA A 24 -4.61 -4.51 6.24
C ALA A 24 -3.73 -3.35 5.72
N GLN A 25 -3.09 -2.57 6.60
CA GLN A 25 -2.17 -1.53 6.13
C GLN A 25 -0.83 -2.15 5.76
N THR A 26 -0.60 -2.31 4.46
CA THR A 26 0.72 -2.64 3.91
C THR A 26 1.71 -1.57 4.34
N ASN A 27 2.93 -1.97 4.69
CA ASN A 27 3.99 -1.06 5.11
C ASN A 27 4.55 -0.22 3.94
N GLU A 28 3.82 -0.08 2.85
CA GLU A 28 4.21 0.60 1.62
C GLU A 28 3.00 1.25 0.93
N ILE A 29 3.21 2.43 0.34
CA ILE A 29 2.27 3.10 -0.56
C ILE A 29 2.58 2.63 -1.99
N THR A 30 1.68 1.88 -2.61
CA THR A 30 1.86 1.42 -4.00
C THR A 30 1.31 2.46 -4.98
N ILE A 31 2.15 2.92 -5.91
CA ILE A 31 1.81 3.90 -6.93
C ILE A 31 2.04 3.27 -8.30
N GLY A 32 0.97 3.07 -9.07
CA GLY A 32 1.05 2.67 -10.48
C GLY A 32 1.12 3.89 -11.38
N ILE A 33 2.07 3.93 -12.30
CA ILE A 33 2.28 5.04 -13.24
C ILE A 33 2.28 4.46 -14.65
N SER A 34 1.28 4.83 -15.45
CA SER A 34 1.24 4.55 -16.89
C SER A 34 1.84 5.75 -17.62
N ILE A 35 2.93 5.54 -18.35
CA ILE A 35 3.63 6.57 -19.11
C ILE A 35 4.01 6.00 -20.48
N THR A 36 3.96 6.86 -21.49
CA THR A 36 4.36 6.52 -22.85
C THR A 36 5.88 6.53 -23.02
N THR A 37 6.51 5.36 -22.99
CA THR A 37 7.96 5.22 -23.23
C THR A 37 8.30 4.60 -24.59
N THR A 38 7.30 4.13 -25.33
CA THR A 38 7.38 3.73 -26.74
C THR A 38 6.34 4.48 -27.59
N GLY A 39 6.35 4.32 -28.92
CA GLY A 39 5.42 5.02 -29.82
C GLY A 39 5.77 6.48 -30.11
N PRO A 40 4.88 7.23 -30.80
CA PRO A 40 5.15 8.60 -31.27
C PRO A 40 5.39 9.61 -30.14
N ALA A 41 4.78 9.38 -28.97
CA ALA A 41 4.91 10.26 -27.81
C ALA A 41 6.01 9.83 -26.81
N ALA A 42 6.86 8.86 -27.16
CA ALA A 42 7.96 8.38 -26.30
C ALA A 42 8.90 9.51 -25.82
N ALA A 43 9.09 10.54 -26.65
CA ALA A 43 9.94 11.68 -26.31
C ALA A 43 9.44 12.48 -25.10
N LEU A 44 8.15 12.38 -24.76
CA LEU A 44 7.54 13.04 -23.61
C LEU A 44 7.67 12.15 -22.36
N GLY A 45 7.32 10.86 -22.47
CA GLY A 45 7.30 9.98 -21.32
C GLY A 45 8.67 9.45 -20.88
N ILE A 46 9.68 9.40 -21.77
CA ILE A 46 11.05 9.05 -21.35
C ILE A 46 11.59 10.05 -20.29
N PRO A 47 11.52 11.38 -20.49
CA PRO A 47 11.84 12.36 -19.46
C PRO A 47 11.04 12.21 -18.16
N GLU A 48 9.73 11.91 -18.26
CA GLU A 48 8.88 11.68 -17.10
C GLU A 48 9.35 10.47 -16.29
N ARG A 49 9.62 9.33 -16.94
CA ARG A 49 10.17 8.13 -16.28
C ARG A 49 11.52 8.41 -15.62
N ASN A 50 12.43 9.08 -16.32
CA ASN A 50 13.77 9.38 -15.79
C ASN A 50 13.69 10.31 -14.57
N SER A 51 12.68 11.17 -14.50
CA SER A 51 12.48 12.07 -13.36
C SER A 51 12.07 11.32 -12.08
N LEU A 52 11.49 10.12 -12.20
CA LEU A 52 11.10 9.27 -11.06
C LEU A 52 12.31 8.74 -10.26
N ASP A 53 13.53 8.84 -10.78
CA ASP A 53 14.74 8.52 -10.02
C ASP A 53 14.98 9.52 -8.89
N PHE A 54 14.52 10.76 -9.05
CA PHE A 54 14.78 11.87 -8.13
C PHE A 54 13.63 12.19 -7.17
N VAL A 55 12.48 11.52 -7.31
CA VAL A 55 11.35 11.72 -6.37
C VAL A 55 11.65 11.05 -5.02
N PRO A 56 11.02 11.52 -3.92
CA PRO A 56 11.13 10.86 -2.62
C PRO A 56 10.74 9.39 -2.69
N LYS A 57 11.44 8.53 -1.94
CA LYS A 57 11.13 7.11 -1.83
C LYS A 57 10.23 6.78 -0.62
N GLU A 58 9.81 7.80 0.11
CA GLU A 58 9.00 7.71 1.34
C GLU A 58 8.13 8.96 1.48
N ILE A 59 6.91 8.79 1.98
CA ILE A 59 6.03 9.89 2.41
C ILE A 59 5.52 9.56 3.81
N GLY A 60 5.76 10.45 4.77
CA GLY A 60 5.28 10.30 6.15
C GLY A 60 5.78 9.04 6.87
N GLY A 61 7.03 8.61 6.61
CA GLY A 61 7.60 7.38 7.17
C GLY A 61 7.14 6.09 6.48
N VAL A 62 6.31 6.18 5.44
CA VAL A 62 5.84 5.02 4.67
C VAL A 62 6.56 4.97 3.32
N PRO A 63 7.29 3.88 2.99
CA PRO A 63 8.01 3.74 1.73
C PRO A 63 7.06 3.70 0.53
N LEU A 64 7.51 4.22 -0.60
CA LEU A 64 6.79 4.21 -1.87
C LEU A 64 7.25 3.03 -2.72
N LYS A 65 6.28 2.24 -3.20
CA LYS A 65 6.47 1.22 -4.24
C LYS A 65 5.92 1.75 -5.55
N VAL A 66 6.81 2.28 -6.37
CA VAL A 66 6.46 2.84 -7.68
C VAL A 66 6.56 1.74 -8.75
N ILE A 67 5.47 1.51 -9.47
CA ILE A 67 5.39 0.56 -10.59
C ILE A 67 5.15 1.37 -11.85
N VAL A 68 6.13 1.40 -12.76
CA VAL A 68 6.03 2.14 -14.02
C VAL A 68 5.68 1.17 -15.14
N LEU A 69 4.65 1.48 -15.90
CA LEU A 69 4.16 0.70 -17.04
C LEU A 69 4.22 1.55 -18.31
N ASP A 70 4.56 0.90 -19.42
CA ASP A 70 4.51 1.50 -20.76
C ASP A 70 3.13 1.23 -21.39
N ASP A 71 2.44 2.28 -21.83
CA ASP A 71 1.12 2.17 -22.49
C ASP A 71 1.19 2.12 -24.02
N GLY A 72 2.35 2.38 -24.61
CA GLY A 72 2.60 2.17 -26.03
C GLY A 72 2.42 3.39 -26.94
N GLY A 73 1.91 4.52 -26.42
CA GLY A 73 1.93 5.83 -27.09
C GLY A 73 1.12 6.00 -28.36
#